data_AF-A0A7J3MWK3-F1
#
_entry.id   AF-A0A7J3MWK3-F1
#
_cell.length_a   1.000
_cell.length_b   1.000
_cell.length_c   1.000
_cell.angle_alpha   90.00
_cell.angle_beta   90.00
_cell.angle_gamma   90.00
#
_symmetry.space_group_name_H-M   'P 1'
#
loop_
_entity.id
_entity.type
_entity.pdbx_description
1 polymer ?
#
loop_
_entity_poly.entity_id
_entity_poly.type
_entity_poly.pdbx_seq_one_letter_code
_entity_poly.pdbx_strand_id
1 'polypeptide(L)' 'MIKPRGCNASGHKGWIELKCRLCAKKLYIGDDIIYMCPKCGSKYEAYFCIADAKKLHMKCPYCGSELNLLLNL' A
#
# COMPACT_ATOMS: atom_id res chain seq x y z
N MET A 1 -0.16 9.30 -10.10
CA MET A 1 0.19 8.69 -11.41
C MET A 1 0.96 7.41 -11.13
N ILE A 2 0.29 6.26 -11.25
CA ILE A 2 0.92 4.95 -11.11
C ILE A 2 1.75 4.74 -12.38
N LYS A 3 3.07 4.60 -12.26
CA LYS A 3 3.96 4.38 -13.42
C LYS A 3 4.10 2.88 -13.63
N PRO A 4 3.44 2.27 -14.63
CA PRO A 4 3.70 0.87 -14.93
C PRO A 4 5.13 0.78 -15.51
N ARG A 5 6.01 0.04 -14.83
CA ARG A 5 7.30 -0.34 -15.41
C ARG A 5 7.11 -1.61 -16.21
N GLY A 6 7.62 -1.64 -17.44
CA GLY A 6 7.92 -2.88 -18.15
C GLY A 6 6.71 -3.72 -18.60
N CYS A 7 5.70 -3.12 -19.23
CA CYS A 7 4.54 -3.87 -19.75
C CYS A 7 4.88 -4.95 -20.82
N ASN A 8 6.13 -5.03 -21.30
CA ASN A 8 6.49 -5.77 -22.51
C ASN A 8 7.54 -6.89 -22.31
N ALA A 9 7.97 -7.18 -21.08
CA ALA A 9 8.93 -8.27 -20.83
C ALA A 9 8.21 -9.55 -20.37
N SER A 10 8.44 -10.66 -21.07
CA SER A 10 7.87 -11.98 -20.79
C SER A 10 8.20 -12.40 -19.34
N GLY A 11 7.19 -12.40 -18.46
CA GLY A 11 7.34 -12.62 -17.01
C GLY A 11 6.77 -11.50 -16.13
N HIS A 12 6.38 -10.35 -16.70
CA HIS A 12 5.71 -9.28 -15.97
C HIS A 12 4.27 -9.67 -15.57
N LYS A 13 4.09 -10.10 -14.32
CA LYS A 13 2.80 -9.95 -13.64
C LYS A 13 2.62 -8.44 -13.39
N GLY A 14 1.46 -7.88 -13.71
CA GLY A 14 1.15 -6.45 -13.62
C GLY A 14 1.12 -5.93 -12.18
N TRP A 15 2.22 -6.03 -11.44
CA TRP A 15 2.33 -5.57 -10.07
C TRP A 15 2.26 -4.05 -10.04
N ILE A 16 1.20 -3.53 -9.42
CA ILE A 16 1.15 -2.13 -9.03
C ILE A 16 2.12 -1.95 -7.85
N GLU A 17 3.21 -1.22 -8.07
CA GLU A 17 4.18 -0.85 -7.03
C GLU A 17 3.58 0.29 -6.18
N LEU A 18 3.35 0.00 -4.90
CA LEU A 18 3.03 0.95 -3.86
C LEU A 18 4.24 1.19 -2.97
N LYS A 19 4.16 2.23 -2.16
CA LYS A 19 5.23 2.58 -1.22
C LYS A 19 4.64 2.80 0.16
N CYS A 20 5.22 2.16 1.17
CA CYS A 20 4.85 2.41 2.55
C CYS A 20 5.19 3.85 2.93
N ARG A 21 4.22 4.57 3.49
CA ARG A 21 4.40 5.99 3.81
C ARG A 21 5.35 6.26 4.98
N LEU A 22 5.52 5.28 5.89
CA LEU A 22 6.38 5.40 7.06
C LEU A 22 7.82 4.97 6.76
N CYS A 23 8.03 3.72 6.35
CA CYS A 23 9.37 3.17 6.14
C CYS A 23 9.88 3.28 4.69
N ALA A 24 9.09 3.85 3.77
CA ALA A 24 9.45 3.93 2.35
C ALA A 24 9.67 2.57 1.65
N LYS A 25 9.31 1.44 2.28
CA LYS A 25 9.38 0.10 1.70
C LYS A 25 8.50 0.01 0.45
N LYS A 26 9.00 -0.62 -0.61
CA LYS A 26 8.22 -0.95 -1.80
C LYS A 26 7.29 -2.12 -1.49
N LEU A 27 6.05 -2.01 -1.92
CA LEU A 27 4.99 -2.99 -1.70
C LEU A 27 4.37 -3.33 -3.05
N TYR A 28 4.10 -4.61 -3.29
CA TYR A 28 3.52 -5.04 -4.55
C TYR A 28 2.11 -5.59 -4.32
N ILE A 29 1.12 -4.97 -4.99
CA ILE A 29 -0.29 -5.36 -4.87
C ILE A 29 -0.47 -6.83 -5.31
N GLY A 30 -0.80 -7.71 -4.36
CA GLY A 30 -1.02 -9.15 -4.57
C GLY A 30 0.11 -10.07 -4.07
N ASP A 31 1.28 -9.52 -3.78
CA ASP A 31 2.44 -10.24 -3.22
C ASP A 31 2.60 -9.87 -1.74
N ASP A 32 2.43 -8.58 -1.43
CA ASP A 32 2.50 -8.05 -0.08
C ASP A 32 1.12 -7.84 0.55
N ILE A 33 1.05 -7.97 1.87
CA ILE A 33 -0.09 -7.56 2.69
C ILE A 33 0.00 -6.04 2.91
N ILE A 34 -0.90 -5.29 2.28
CA ILE A 34 -0.89 -3.83 2.25
C ILE A 34 -2.10 -3.29 3.00
N TYR A 35 -1.89 -2.40 3.96
CA TYR A 35 -2.95 -1.69 4.66
C TYR A 35 -3.14 -0.28 4.13
N MET A 36 -4.37 0.17 4.05
CA MET A 36 -4.78 1.46 3.50
C MET A 36 -5.75 2.14 4.45
N CYS A 37 -5.60 3.45 4.65
CA CYS A 37 -6.67 4.23 5.27
C CYS A 37 -7.76 4.56 4.22
N PRO A 38 -9.05 4.25 4.44
CA PRO A 38 -10.10 4.54 3.46
C PRO A 38 -10.33 6.05 3.24
N LYS A 39 -10.01 6.89 4.23
CA LYS A 39 -10.17 8.36 4.15
C LYS A 39 -8.93 9.06 3.59
N CYS A 40 -7.75 8.61 4.03
CA CYS A 40 -6.48 9.27 3.70
C CYS A 40 -5.74 8.63 2.53
N GLY A 41 -6.07 7.39 2.18
CA GLY A 41 -5.39 6.60 1.15
C GLY A 41 -5.40 7.30 -0.21
N SER A 42 -6.56 7.80 -0.64
CA SER A 42 -6.69 8.50 -1.94
C SER A 42 -6.00 9.86 -1.98
N LYS A 43 -5.85 10.55 -0.84
CA LYS A 43 -5.29 11.91 -0.76
C LYS A 43 -3.78 11.93 -0.56
N TYR A 44 -3.25 11.00 0.24
CA TYR A 44 -1.85 11.00 0.68
C TYR A 44 -1.08 9.77 0.24
N GLU A 45 -1.69 8.89 -0.57
CA GLU A 45 -1.13 7.58 -0.91
C GLU A 45 -0.71 6.83 0.38
N ALA A 46 -1.59 6.90 1.39
CA ALA A 46 -1.35 6.41 2.74
C ALA A 46 -1.48 4.88 2.80
N TYR A 47 -0.48 4.21 2.21
CA TYR A 47 -0.30 2.76 2.24
C TYR A 47 0.73 2.39 3.31
N PHE A 48 0.48 1.29 4.00
CA PHE A 48 1.28 0.82 5.11
C PHE A 48 1.60 -0.66 4.95
N CYS A 49 2.85 -1.03 5.21
CA CYS A 49 3.23 -2.43 5.31
C CYS A 49 2.65 -3.03 6.61
N ILE A 50 2.52 -4.35 6.67
CA ILE A 50 2.03 -5.06 7.86
C ILE A 50 2.80 -4.70 9.15
N ALA A 51 4.11 -4.51 9.08
CA ALA A 51 4.93 -4.20 10.24
C ALA A 51 4.59 -2.83 10.84
N ASP A 52 4.46 -1.81 9.99
CA ASP A 52 4.13 -0.46 10.45
C ASP A 52 2.65 -0.32 10.79
N ALA A 53 1.75 -1.01 10.08
CA ALA A 53 0.34 -1.08 10.44
C ALA A 53 0.15 -1.66 11.85
N LYS A 54 0.91 -2.70 12.22
CA LYS A 54 0.91 -3.26 13.58
C LYS A 54 1.45 -2.28 14.62
N LYS A 55 2.56 -1.58 14.34
CA LYS A 55 3.10 -0.54 15.24
C LYS A 55 2.11 0.59 15.49
N LEU A 56 1.31 0.93 14.48
CA LEU A 56 0.24 1.91 14.59
C LEU A 56 -1.05 1.36 15.21
N HIS A 57 -1.05 0.11 15.69
CA HIS A 57 -2.24 -0.57 16.21
C HIS A 57 -3.42 -0.54 15.23
N MET A 58 -3.13 -0.69 13.93
CA MET A 58 -4.09 -0.65 12.83
C MET A 58 -4.86 0.68 12.75
N LYS A 59 -4.28 1.78 13.21
CA LYS A 59 -4.87 3.13 13.12
C LYS A 59 -4.07 4.02 12.18
N CYS A 60 -4.78 4.87 11.43
CA CYS A 60 -4.17 5.83 10.54
C CYS A 60 -3.48 6.94 11.35
N PRO A 61 -2.20 7.27 11.09
CA PRO A 61 -1.48 8.31 11.82
C PRO A 61 -1.98 9.73 11.49
N TYR A 62 -2.75 9.89 10.41
CA TYR A 62 -3.25 11.19 9.97
C TYR A 62 -4.63 11.54 10.55
N CYS A 63 -5.54 10.58 10.58
CA CYS A 63 -6.94 10.81 10.95
C CYS A 63 -7.44 9.92 12.09
N GLY A 64 -6.61 9.03 12.62
CA GLY A 64 -6.96 8.10 13.70
C GLY A 64 -7.96 7.00 13.32
N SER A 65 -8.48 6.99 12.09
CA SER A 65 -9.41 5.96 11.61
C SER A 65 -8.71 4.62 11.41
N GLU A 66 -9.44 3.52 11.53
CA GLU A 66 -8.89 2.18 11.34
C GLU A 66 -8.36 1.95 9.91
N LEU A 67 -7.29 1.19 9.82
CA LEU A 67 -6.65 0.79 8.57
C LEU A 67 -7.35 -0.47 8.04
N ASN A 68 -7.78 -0.41 6.78
CA ASN A 68 -8.35 -1.54 6.09
C ASN A 68 -7.27 -2.28 5.33
N LEU A 69 -7.40 -3.60 5.26
CA LEU A 69 -6.56 -4.41 4.37
C LEU A 69 -6.95 -4.08 2.92
N LEU A 70 -5.98 -3.65 2.13
CA LEU A 70 -6.11 -3.49 0.69
C LEU A 70 -6.05 -4.90 0.08
N LEU A 71 -7.14 -5.63 0.17
CA LEU A 71 -7.30 -6.94 -0.44
C LEU A 71 -7.63 -6.76 -1.92
N ASN A 72 -6.88 -7.43 -2.79
CA ASN A 72 -7.20 -7.55 -4.20
C ASN A 72 -8.61 -8.14 -4.35
N LEU A 73 -9.47 -7.43 -5.10
CA LEU A 73 -10.49 -8.07 -5.93
C LEU A 73 -9.81 -8.63 -7.18
#